data_AF-H5YL22-F1
#
_entry.id   AF-H5YL22-F1
#
_cell.length_a   1.000
_cell.length_b   1.000
_cell.length_c   1.000
_cell.angle_alpha   90.00
_cell.angle_beta   90.00
_cell.angle_gamma   90.00
#
_symmetry.space_group_name_H-M   'P 1'
#
loop_
_entity.id
_entity.type
_entity.pdbx_description
1 polymer ?
#
loop_
_entity_poly.entity_id
_entity_poly.type
_entity_poly.pdbx_seq_one_letter_code
_entity_poly.pdbx_strand_id
1 'polypeptide(L)'
;MQGPEDDPGLAGKVALVSGRGAAGDGIGNGRAAAILLARAGAKVLVADRDLKLAERHATSARTRVTRTLARKGNTGMARLPYLEADQVAPEYRDMLKRNTNLHKLLVNSPEMARAFNGIGGYIRFKSKLDPRLRELAILQVGWMEKSEYEFTHHVKIGKEFGVTDDDIAGLIAETDGEPSTLEPQAKAILKGAREMVRELAMSDATFAEIRQHLSDEHMVDLVLTIAFYCGVVRVLATMKIDNEPYYKEVLQQYPIPGVN
;
A
#
# COMPACT_ATOMS: atom_id res chain seq x y z
N MET A 1 -5.47 68.47 8.88
CA MET A 1 -4.71 67.66 9.85
C MET A 1 -4.71 66.23 9.35
N GLN A 2 -3.56 65.71 8.91
CA GLN A 2 -3.36 64.28 8.62
C GLN A 2 -2.91 63.61 9.93
N GLY A 3 -3.64 62.58 10.37
CA GLY A 3 -3.29 61.80 11.55
C GLY A 3 -2.14 60.83 11.29
N PRO A 4 -1.46 60.33 12.33
CA PRO A 4 -0.51 59.23 12.19
C PRO A 4 -1.27 57.93 11.92
N GLU A 5 -0.60 56.95 11.29
CA GLU A 5 -1.04 55.56 10.98
C GLU A 5 -1.30 55.27 9.50
N ASP A 6 -0.22 54.97 8.77
CA ASP A 6 -0.28 54.17 7.52
C ASP A 6 0.96 53.24 7.40
N ASP A 7 1.68 52.99 8.50
CA ASP A 7 2.75 51.99 8.55
C ASP A 7 2.32 50.80 9.42
N PRO A 8 1.91 49.66 8.82
CA PRO A 8 1.53 48.46 9.57
C PRO A 8 2.72 47.78 10.29
N GLY A 9 3.94 48.33 10.21
CA GLY A 9 5.12 47.81 10.92
C GLY A 9 5.66 46.49 10.33
N LEU A 10 5.26 46.16 9.11
CA LEU A 10 5.61 44.91 8.43
C LEU A 10 6.87 45.01 7.56
N ALA A 11 7.42 46.22 7.42
CA ALA A 11 8.66 46.46 6.71
C ALA A 11 9.81 45.58 7.25
N GLY A 12 10.42 44.78 6.38
CA GLY A 12 11.56 43.91 6.72
C GLY A 12 11.19 42.62 7.46
N LYS A 13 9.92 42.41 7.83
CA LYS A 13 9.43 41.15 8.41
C LYS A 13 9.25 40.08 7.34
N VAL A 14 9.20 38.81 7.75
CA VAL A 14 8.87 37.68 6.88
C VAL A 14 7.45 37.22 7.20
N ALA A 15 6.62 37.05 6.19
CA ALA A 15 5.27 36.52 6.32
C ALA A 15 5.14 35.19 5.56
N LEU A 16 4.58 34.17 6.21
CA LEU A 16 4.29 32.86 5.64
C LEU A 16 2.80 32.81 5.25
N VAL A 17 2.49 32.59 3.98
CA VAL A 17 1.12 32.49 3.49
C VAL A 17 0.88 31.12 2.86
N SER A 18 0.01 30.32 3.47
CA SER A 18 -0.41 29.02 2.95
C SER A 18 -1.69 29.12 2.11
N GLY A 19 -1.75 28.45 0.96
CA GLY A 19 -2.95 28.36 0.11
C GLY A 19 -3.19 29.59 -0.78
N ARG A 20 -2.15 30.05 -1.48
CA ARG A 20 -2.21 31.21 -2.38
C ARG A 20 -2.80 30.88 -3.75
N GLY A 21 -2.67 29.62 -4.19
CA GLY A 21 -3.15 29.14 -5.48
C GLY A 21 -4.67 29.17 -5.53
N ALA A 22 -5.24 30.20 -6.16
CA ALA A 22 -6.66 30.21 -6.49
C ALA A 22 -6.90 29.23 -7.66
N ALA A 23 -7.90 28.36 -7.54
CA ALA A 23 -8.21 27.36 -8.58
C ALA A 23 -8.89 27.96 -9.84
N GLY A 24 -9.30 29.23 -9.79
CA GLY A 24 -9.89 29.96 -10.92
C GLY A 24 -9.33 31.39 -11.00
N ASP A 25 -9.88 32.21 -11.89
CA ASP A 25 -9.31 33.54 -12.23
C ASP A 25 -9.48 34.61 -11.13
N GLY A 26 -10.24 34.30 -10.08
CA GLY A 26 -10.48 35.19 -8.95
C GLY A 26 -9.29 35.38 -8.00
N ILE A 27 -9.41 36.36 -7.10
CA ILE A 27 -8.44 36.60 -6.01
C ILE A 27 -8.95 35.89 -4.75
N GLY A 28 -8.49 34.66 -4.51
CA GLY A 28 -8.77 33.94 -3.27
C GLY A 28 -8.08 34.57 -2.05
N ASN A 29 -8.51 34.22 -0.83
CA ASN A 29 -8.04 34.81 0.42
C ASN A 29 -6.51 34.76 0.60
N GLY A 30 -5.88 33.63 0.31
CA GLY A 30 -4.41 33.50 0.40
C GLY A 30 -3.68 34.41 -0.60
N ARG A 31 -4.26 34.63 -1.78
CA ARG A 31 -3.71 35.58 -2.77
C ARG A 31 -3.88 37.03 -2.32
N ALA A 32 -5.05 37.39 -1.81
CA ALA A 32 -5.29 38.72 -1.25
C ALA A 32 -4.34 39.03 -0.09
N ALA A 33 -4.20 38.10 0.86
CA ALA A 33 -3.30 38.23 2.00
C ALA A 33 -1.84 38.39 1.57
N ALA A 34 -1.35 37.56 0.64
CA ALA A 34 0.01 37.67 0.13
C ALA A 34 0.28 39.03 -0.55
N ILE A 35 -0.70 39.58 -1.27
CA ILE A 35 -0.58 40.89 -1.92
C ILE A 35 -0.54 42.02 -0.89
N LEU A 36 -1.45 42.00 0.09
CA LEU A 36 -1.52 43.03 1.13
C LEU A 36 -0.26 43.04 2.01
N LEU A 37 0.22 41.86 2.42
CA LEU A 37 1.45 41.72 3.21
C LEU A 37 2.70 42.20 2.44
N ALA A 38 2.77 41.89 1.14
CA ALA A 38 3.87 42.38 0.30
C ALA A 38 3.81 43.91 0.10
N ARG A 39 2.61 44.48 -0.08
CA ARG A 39 2.40 45.94 -0.17
C ARG A 39 2.78 46.64 1.13
N ALA A 40 2.53 46.00 2.26
CA ALA A 40 2.93 46.45 3.60
C ALA A 40 4.45 46.31 3.89
N GLY A 41 5.26 45.85 2.93
CA GLY A 41 6.72 45.81 3.06
C GLY A 41 7.30 44.50 3.62
N ALA A 42 6.48 43.47 3.84
CA ALA A 42 6.96 42.15 4.26
C ALA A 42 7.61 41.39 3.09
N LYS A 43 8.58 40.54 3.42
CA LYS A 43 9.06 39.46 2.55
C LYS A 43 8.08 38.30 2.66
N VAL A 44 7.34 38.01 1.59
CA VAL A 44 6.29 36.98 1.63
C VAL A 44 6.83 35.66 1.08
N LEU A 45 6.81 34.63 1.92
CA LEU A 45 7.02 33.24 1.54
C LEU A 45 5.67 32.56 1.34
N VAL A 46 5.48 31.96 0.17
CA VAL A 46 4.22 31.31 -0.19
C VAL A 46 4.39 29.79 -0.11
N ALA A 47 3.44 29.15 0.56
CA ALA A 47 3.31 27.71 0.68
C ALA A 47 2.03 27.24 -0.04
N ASP A 48 2.14 26.33 -1.00
CA ASP A 48 0.98 25.77 -1.69
C ASP A 48 1.18 24.30 -2.05
N ARG A 49 0.08 23.56 -2.17
CA ARG A 49 0.06 22.17 -2.64
C ARG A 49 0.23 22.10 -4.15
N ASP A 50 -0.23 23.12 -4.88
CA ASP A 50 -0.06 23.24 -6.33
C ASP A 50 0.90 24.39 -6.67
N LEU A 51 2.13 24.00 -7.06
CA LEU A 51 3.19 24.95 -7.41
C LEU A 51 2.80 25.82 -8.62
N LYS A 52 2.11 25.24 -9.61
CA LYS A 52 1.74 25.96 -10.82
C LYS A 52 0.74 27.06 -10.51
N LEU A 53 -0.23 26.81 -9.64
CA LEU A 53 -1.18 27.83 -9.19
C LEU A 53 -0.50 28.92 -8.34
N ALA A 54 0.46 28.53 -7.49
CA ALA A 54 1.23 29.49 -6.69
C ALA A 54 2.12 30.41 -7.55
N GLU A 55 2.73 29.86 -8.61
CA GLU A 55 3.63 30.57 -9.53
C GLU A 55 2.90 31.47 -10.52
N ARG A 56 1.77 30.99 -11.11
CA ARG A 56 0.93 31.74 -12.08
C ARG A 56 0.56 33.15 -11.61
N HIS A 57 0.55 33.37 -10.29
CA HIS A 57 0.12 34.62 -9.70
C HIS A 57 1.20 35.32 -8.89
N ALA A 58 2.48 34.92 -8.98
CA ALA A 58 3.62 35.66 -8.42
C ALA A 58 3.70 37.07 -9.01
N THR A 59 3.41 38.09 -8.20
CA THR A 59 3.17 39.46 -8.68
C THR A 59 4.30 40.44 -8.37
N SER A 60 5.39 40.04 -7.73
CA SER A 60 6.49 40.97 -7.38
C SER A 60 7.82 40.28 -7.08
N ALA A 61 8.93 40.97 -7.35
CA ALA A 61 10.31 40.59 -7.02
C ALA A 61 10.58 40.34 -5.53
N ARG A 62 9.63 40.68 -4.63
CA ARG A 62 9.72 40.44 -3.18
C ARG A 62 8.98 39.18 -2.70
N THR A 63 8.32 38.45 -3.60
CA THR A 63 7.65 37.19 -3.28
C THR A 63 8.57 36.02 -3.63
N ARG A 64 9.02 35.28 -2.62
CA ARG A 64 9.74 34.02 -2.86
C ARG A 64 8.73 32.89 -2.80
N VAL A 65 8.51 32.23 -3.92
CA VAL A 65 7.72 30.99 -3.95
C VAL A 65 8.67 29.87 -3.61
N THR A 66 8.40 29.15 -2.52
CA THR A 66 9.13 27.94 -2.18
C THR A 66 8.15 26.81 -2.07
N ARG A 67 8.47 25.67 -2.69
CA ARG A 67 7.72 24.45 -2.48
C ARG A 67 7.74 24.14 -0.99
N THR A 68 6.60 24.31 -0.32
CA THR A 68 6.39 23.53 0.89
C THR A 68 6.23 22.12 0.35
N LEU A 69 7.18 21.24 0.65
CA LEU A 69 6.91 19.82 0.60
C LEU A 69 5.87 19.58 1.70
N ALA A 70 4.62 19.97 1.43
CA ALA A 70 3.52 19.19 1.95
C ALA A 70 3.84 17.79 1.45
N ARG A 71 4.41 16.96 2.34
CA ARG A 71 4.20 15.51 2.24
C ARG A 71 2.74 15.42 1.87
N LYS A 72 2.41 14.91 0.69
CA LYS A 72 1.03 14.56 0.37
C LYS A 72 0.58 13.77 1.58
N GLY A 73 -0.16 14.41 2.48
CA GLY A 73 -0.62 13.79 3.70
C GLY A 73 -1.36 12.58 3.24
N ASN A 74 -1.02 11.44 3.83
CA ASN A 74 -1.60 10.17 3.46
C ASN A 74 -3.13 10.34 3.44
N THR A 75 -3.74 10.34 2.26
CA THR A 75 -5.20 10.39 2.14
C THR A 75 -5.80 9.01 2.43
N GLY A 76 -4.96 7.99 2.63
CA GLY A 76 -5.30 6.66 3.06
C GLY A 76 -5.05 6.42 4.55
N MET A 77 -5.49 5.26 5.05
CA MET A 77 -5.41 4.85 6.44
C MET A 77 -4.00 4.42 6.89
N ALA A 78 -3.06 4.31 5.97
CA ALA A 78 -1.71 3.83 6.27
C ALA A 78 -0.99 4.65 7.36
N ARG A 79 -0.24 3.94 8.20
CA ARG A 79 0.51 4.51 9.33
C ARG A 79 1.81 5.18 8.91
N LEU A 80 2.29 4.91 7.70
CA LEU A 80 3.51 5.49 7.11
C LEU A 80 3.19 6.02 5.70
N PRO A 81 3.97 7.00 5.20
CA PRO A 81 3.70 7.58 3.89
C PRO A 81 3.97 6.59 2.76
N TYR A 82 3.15 6.61 1.72
CA TYR A 82 3.50 6.01 0.44
C TYR A 82 4.51 6.89 -0.30
N LEU A 83 5.69 6.35 -0.58
CA LEU A 83 6.73 7.06 -1.32
C LEU A 83 6.63 6.78 -2.81
N GLU A 84 6.68 7.86 -3.60
CA GLU A 84 6.80 7.82 -5.06
C GLU A 84 8.28 7.78 -5.48
N ALA A 85 8.55 7.39 -6.73
CA ALA A 85 9.92 7.19 -7.22
C ALA A 85 10.80 8.45 -7.13
N ASP A 86 10.23 9.65 -7.27
CA ASP A 86 10.95 10.93 -7.14
C ASP A 86 11.29 11.29 -5.68
N GLN A 87 10.70 10.58 -4.71
CA GLN A 87 10.95 10.73 -3.27
C GLN A 87 11.97 9.72 -2.73
N VAL A 88 12.45 8.82 -3.58
CA VAL A 88 13.37 7.73 -3.24
C VAL A 88 14.70 7.92 -3.97
N ALA A 89 15.81 7.58 -3.30
CA ALA A 89 17.14 7.62 -3.89
C ALA A 89 17.21 6.75 -5.17
N PRO A 90 17.93 7.18 -6.23
CA PRO A 90 17.91 6.51 -7.53
C PRO A 90 18.13 4.99 -7.50
N GLU A 91 19.02 4.52 -6.63
CA GLU A 91 19.40 3.12 -6.43
C GLU A 91 18.29 2.22 -5.85
N TYR A 92 17.22 2.80 -5.28
CA TYR A 92 16.08 2.05 -4.71
C TYR A 92 14.79 2.22 -5.53
N ARG A 93 14.81 3.00 -6.62
CA ARG A 93 13.62 3.23 -7.46
C ARG A 93 13.14 1.97 -8.17
N ASP A 94 14.02 0.99 -8.38
CA ASP A 94 13.69 -0.30 -8.98
C ASP A 94 12.63 -1.06 -8.17
N MET A 95 12.62 -0.88 -6.85
CA MET A 95 11.66 -1.52 -5.94
C MET A 95 10.22 -1.01 -6.13
N LEU A 96 10.04 0.15 -6.77
CA LEU A 96 8.72 0.73 -7.03
C LEU A 96 8.16 0.36 -8.40
N LYS A 97 8.83 -0.50 -9.19
CA LYS A 97 8.36 -0.93 -10.52
C LYS A 97 6.97 -1.59 -10.49
N ARG A 98 6.64 -2.36 -9.45
CA ARG A 98 5.30 -2.96 -9.28
C ARG A 98 4.24 -1.93 -8.89
N ASN A 99 4.65 -0.77 -8.38
CA ASN A 99 3.81 0.37 -8.05
C ASN A 99 2.59 0.06 -7.17
N THR A 100 2.72 -0.89 -6.23
CA THR A 100 1.67 -1.18 -5.23
C THR A 100 1.92 -0.39 -3.94
N ASN A 101 0.87 -0.14 -3.17
CA ASN A 101 0.91 0.55 -1.89
C ASN A 101 1.81 -0.17 -0.87
N LEU A 102 1.87 -1.51 -0.90
CA LEU A 102 2.86 -2.28 -0.13
C LEU A 102 4.29 -1.84 -0.46
N HIS A 103 4.67 -1.79 -1.74
CA HIS A 103 6.03 -1.41 -2.15
C HIS A 103 6.32 0.05 -1.82
N LYS A 104 5.34 0.94 -2.04
CA LYS A 104 5.44 2.38 -1.71
C LYS A 104 5.63 2.63 -0.22
N LEU A 105 5.01 1.81 0.64
CA LEU A 105 5.16 1.94 2.09
C LEU A 105 6.46 1.30 2.57
N LEU A 106 6.80 0.08 2.10
CA LEU A 106 7.99 -0.62 2.58
C LEU A 106 9.28 0.11 2.24
N VAL A 107 9.35 0.86 1.12
CA VAL A 107 10.55 1.63 0.75
C VAL A 107 10.87 2.80 1.70
N ASN A 108 10.04 3.05 2.73
CA ASN A 108 10.49 3.85 3.88
C ASN A 108 11.70 3.22 4.59
N SER A 109 11.94 1.92 4.42
CA SER A 109 13.16 1.19 4.79
C SER A 109 13.68 0.40 3.59
N PRO A 110 14.50 1.01 2.71
CA PRO A 110 14.83 0.42 1.41
C PRO A 110 15.51 -0.94 1.48
N GLU A 111 16.50 -1.11 2.36
CA GLU A 111 17.24 -2.37 2.50
C GLU A 111 16.36 -3.52 3.00
N MET A 112 15.50 -3.24 3.99
CA MET A 112 14.53 -4.22 4.47
C MET A 112 13.53 -4.59 3.38
N ALA A 113 13.03 -3.59 2.64
CA ALA A 113 12.12 -3.82 1.53
C ALA A 113 12.77 -4.63 0.40
N ARG A 114 14.07 -4.43 0.12
CA ARG A 114 14.83 -5.23 -0.84
C ARG A 114 14.92 -6.69 -0.41
N ALA A 115 15.23 -6.95 0.87
CA ALA A 115 15.26 -8.31 1.42
C ALA A 115 13.87 -8.98 1.37
N PHE A 116 12.83 -8.27 1.80
CA PHE A 116 11.43 -8.72 1.73
C PHE A 116 11.00 -9.07 0.30
N ASN A 117 11.28 -8.20 -0.67
CA ASN A 117 11.00 -8.42 -2.08
C ASN A 117 11.81 -9.59 -2.66
N GLY A 118 12.99 -9.87 -2.11
CA GLY A 118 13.80 -11.03 -2.47
C GLY A 118 13.07 -12.34 -2.19
N ILE A 119 12.49 -12.48 -0.99
CA ILE A 119 11.70 -13.67 -0.60
C ILE A 119 10.43 -13.77 -1.45
N GLY A 120 9.64 -12.69 -1.53
CA GLY A 120 8.42 -12.68 -2.35
C GLY A 120 8.70 -12.93 -3.85
N GLY A 121 9.83 -12.45 -4.35
CA GLY A 121 10.30 -12.69 -5.71
C GLY A 121 10.71 -14.14 -5.95
N TYR A 122 11.36 -14.79 -4.97
CA TYR A 122 11.63 -16.23 -5.04
C TYR A 122 10.32 -17.03 -5.07
N ILE A 123 9.42 -16.78 -4.11
CA ILE A 123 8.14 -17.48 -4.02
C ILE A 123 7.39 -17.36 -5.34
N ARG A 124 7.26 -16.16 -5.90
CA ARG A 124 6.47 -15.91 -7.11
C ARG A 124 7.09 -16.47 -8.40
N PHE A 125 8.41 -16.31 -8.59
CA PHE A 125 9.04 -16.52 -9.91
C PHE A 125 10.11 -17.62 -9.95
N LYS A 126 10.58 -18.11 -8.81
CA LYS A 126 11.69 -19.09 -8.74
C LYS A 126 11.31 -20.41 -8.10
N SER A 127 10.33 -20.41 -7.19
CA SER A 127 9.81 -21.64 -6.59
C SER A 127 9.33 -22.62 -7.66
N LYS A 128 9.64 -23.90 -7.47
CA LYS A 128 9.21 -25.01 -8.35
C LYS A 128 7.92 -25.67 -7.88
N LEU A 129 7.40 -25.28 -6.71
CA LEU A 129 6.08 -25.71 -6.25
C LEU A 129 5.04 -25.35 -7.31
N ASP A 130 4.07 -26.23 -7.52
CA ASP A 130 2.97 -25.99 -8.45
C ASP A 130 2.36 -24.60 -8.15
N PRO A 131 2.31 -23.70 -9.15
CA PRO A 131 1.96 -22.32 -8.91
C PRO A 131 0.49 -22.17 -8.49
N ARG A 132 -0.43 -23.04 -8.95
CA ARG A 132 -1.82 -23.03 -8.47
C ARG A 132 -1.88 -23.42 -7.00
N LEU A 133 -1.23 -24.52 -6.60
CA LEU A 133 -1.21 -24.96 -5.20
C LEU A 133 -0.56 -23.93 -4.27
N ARG A 134 0.51 -23.29 -4.72
CA ARG A 134 1.16 -22.18 -4.01
C ARG A 134 0.19 -21.03 -3.78
N GLU A 135 -0.53 -20.58 -4.81
CA GLU A 135 -1.49 -19.49 -4.69
C GLU A 135 -2.69 -19.87 -3.80
N LEU A 136 -3.15 -21.12 -3.82
CA LEU A 136 -4.18 -21.60 -2.89
C LEU A 136 -3.74 -21.51 -1.43
N ALA A 137 -2.49 -21.86 -1.12
CA ALA A 137 -1.95 -21.70 0.24
C ALA A 137 -1.92 -20.22 0.67
N ILE A 138 -1.57 -19.32 -0.25
CA ILE A 138 -1.53 -17.86 0.02
C ILE A 138 -2.94 -17.30 0.23
N LEU A 139 -3.87 -17.64 -0.66
CA LEU A 139 -5.27 -17.25 -0.56
C LEU A 139 -5.90 -17.74 0.75
N GLN A 140 -5.55 -18.94 1.20
CA GLN A 140 -6.07 -19.51 2.45
C GLN A 140 -5.64 -18.68 3.66
N VAL A 141 -4.39 -18.20 3.69
CA VAL A 141 -3.89 -17.29 4.73
C VAL A 141 -4.63 -15.95 4.66
N GLY A 142 -4.71 -15.35 3.47
CA GLY A 142 -5.41 -14.07 3.26
C GLY A 142 -6.87 -14.11 3.70
N TRP A 143 -7.58 -15.19 3.37
CA TRP A 143 -8.97 -15.42 3.75
C TRP A 143 -9.13 -15.61 5.27
N MET A 144 -8.33 -16.49 5.88
CA MET A 144 -8.38 -16.78 7.33
C MET A 144 -8.12 -15.55 8.19
N GLU A 145 -7.15 -14.73 7.80
CA GLU A 145 -6.71 -13.55 8.55
C GLU A 145 -7.50 -12.29 8.14
N LYS A 146 -8.52 -12.45 7.28
CA LYS A 146 -9.39 -11.37 6.79
C LYS A 146 -8.60 -10.21 6.15
N SER A 147 -7.49 -10.52 5.49
CA SER A 147 -6.63 -9.53 4.86
C SER A 147 -7.15 -9.20 3.47
N GLU A 148 -7.96 -8.14 3.34
CA GLU A 148 -8.46 -7.67 2.04
C GLU A 148 -7.33 -7.47 1.02
N TYR A 149 -6.28 -6.76 1.44
CA TYR A 149 -5.16 -6.43 0.56
C TYR A 149 -4.54 -7.70 -0.01
N GLU A 150 -4.18 -8.63 0.87
CA GLU A 150 -3.52 -9.87 0.47
C GLU A 150 -4.42 -10.73 -0.42
N PHE A 151 -5.64 -10.99 0.05
CA PHE A 151 -6.58 -11.87 -0.63
C PHE A 151 -6.91 -11.35 -2.03
N THR A 152 -7.28 -10.08 -2.17
CA THR A 152 -7.67 -9.52 -3.48
C THR A 152 -6.52 -9.47 -4.48
N HIS A 153 -5.30 -9.15 -4.03
CA HIS A 153 -4.12 -9.20 -4.90
C HIS A 153 -3.87 -10.62 -5.39
N HIS A 154 -3.94 -11.60 -4.48
CA HIS A 154 -3.66 -13.00 -4.79
C HIS A 154 -4.80 -13.70 -5.52
N VAL A 155 -6.05 -13.23 -5.48
CA VAL A 155 -7.10 -13.72 -6.39
C VAL A 155 -6.71 -13.37 -7.83
N LYS A 156 -6.31 -12.12 -8.09
CA LYS A 156 -5.91 -11.71 -9.44
C LYS A 156 -4.66 -12.44 -9.92
N ILE A 157 -3.63 -12.53 -9.08
CA ILE A 157 -2.38 -13.24 -9.40
C ILE A 157 -2.62 -14.74 -9.55
N GLY A 158 -3.41 -15.34 -8.66
CA GLY A 158 -3.77 -16.75 -8.72
C GLY A 158 -4.45 -17.13 -10.03
N LYS A 159 -5.36 -16.28 -10.53
CA LYS A 159 -6.00 -16.47 -11.84
C LYS A 159 -4.99 -16.52 -13.00
N GLU A 160 -3.90 -15.75 -12.94
CA GLU A 160 -2.79 -15.82 -13.91
C GLU A 160 -2.00 -17.15 -13.82
N PHE A 161 -2.09 -17.84 -12.68
CA PHE A 161 -1.41 -19.11 -12.39
C PHE A 161 -2.34 -20.33 -12.36
N GLY A 162 -3.56 -20.20 -12.88
CA GLY A 162 -4.50 -21.31 -13.04
C GLY A 162 -5.42 -21.57 -11.85
N VAL A 163 -5.44 -20.71 -10.83
CA VAL A 163 -6.51 -20.73 -9.81
C VAL A 163 -7.83 -20.34 -10.48
N THR A 164 -8.82 -21.20 -10.36
CA THR A 164 -10.16 -21.01 -10.91
C THR A 164 -11.12 -20.40 -9.88
N ASP A 165 -12.28 -19.93 -10.34
CA ASP A 165 -13.35 -19.46 -9.45
C ASP A 165 -13.88 -20.63 -8.58
N ASP A 166 -13.93 -21.85 -9.15
CA ASP A 166 -14.30 -23.07 -8.42
C ASP A 166 -13.28 -23.41 -7.33
N ASP A 167 -11.99 -23.15 -7.56
CA ASP A 167 -10.96 -23.35 -6.53
C ASP A 167 -11.15 -22.39 -5.35
N ILE A 168 -11.48 -21.12 -5.62
CA ILE A 168 -11.74 -20.12 -4.58
C ILE A 168 -13.02 -20.48 -3.81
N ALA A 169 -14.08 -20.89 -4.51
CA ALA A 169 -15.30 -21.37 -3.87
C ALA A 169 -15.03 -22.62 -3.00
N GLY A 170 -14.23 -23.55 -3.50
CA GLY A 170 -13.80 -24.74 -2.75
C GLY A 170 -12.97 -24.40 -1.52
N LEU A 171 -12.05 -23.43 -1.62
CA LEU A 171 -11.27 -22.94 -0.48
C LEU A 171 -12.16 -22.38 0.62
N ILE A 172 -13.17 -21.58 0.24
CA ILE A 172 -14.14 -21.01 1.17
C ILE A 172 -14.94 -22.12 1.84
N ALA A 173 -15.51 -23.04 1.06
CA ALA A 173 -16.27 -24.18 1.57
C ALA A 173 -15.44 -25.04 2.56
N GLU A 174 -14.22 -25.43 2.20
CA GLU A 174 -13.34 -26.21 3.08
C GLU A 174 -12.94 -25.45 4.35
N THR A 175 -12.87 -24.12 4.29
CA THR A 175 -12.60 -23.30 5.48
C THR A 175 -13.79 -23.29 6.43
N ASP A 176 -15.00 -23.29 5.89
CA ASP A 176 -16.26 -23.30 6.64
C ASP A 176 -16.66 -24.72 7.09
N GLY A 177 -15.89 -25.74 6.71
CA GLY A 177 -16.16 -27.15 7.05
C GLY A 177 -17.18 -27.82 6.12
N GLU A 178 -17.48 -27.19 4.99
CA GLU A 178 -18.41 -27.69 3.98
C GLU A 178 -17.68 -28.51 2.91
N PRO A 179 -18.37 -29.47 2.26
CA PRO A 179 -17.77 -30.27 1.19
C PRO A 179 -17.38 -29.43 -0.02
N SER A 180 -16.18 -29.65 -0.56
CA SER A 180 -15.77 -29.12 -1.87
C SER A 180 -15.41 -30.21 -2.88
N THR A 181 -15.32 -29.82 -4.15
CA THR A 181 -14.86 -30.66 -5.28
C THR A 181 -13.34 -30.64 -5.48
N LEU A 182 -12.60 -29.93 -4.62
CA LEU A 182 -11.14 -29.85 -4.71
C LEU A 182 -10.49 -31.24 -4.64
N GLU A 183 -9.39 -31.40 -5.36
CA GLU A 183 -8.59 -32.61 -5.30
C GLU A 183 -7.94 -32.78 -3.90
N PRO A 184 -7.63 -34.02 -3.47
CA PRO A 184 -7.11 -34.29 -2.13
C PRO A 184 -5.86 -33.45 -1.78
N GLN A 185 -4.97 -33.24 -2.75
CA GLN A 185 -3.74 -32.47 -2.54
C GLN A 185 -4.03 -31.00 -2.20
N ALA A 186 -4.96 -30.34 -2.91
CA ALA A 186 -5.36 -28.97 -2.58
C ALA A 186 -6.01 -28.92 -1.20
N LYS A 187 -6.90 -29.85 -0.87
CA LYS A 187 -7.54 -29.92 0.46
C LYS A 187 -6.51 -30.05 1.59
N ALA A 188 -5.52 -30.93 1.42
CA ALA A 188 -4.46 -31.13 2.41
C ALA A 188 -3.61 -29.86 2.58
N ILE A 189 -3.26 -29.17 1.50
CA ILE A 189 -2.52 -27.89 1.54
C ILE A 189 -3.32 -26.80 2.23
N LEU A 190 -4.62 -26.65 1.90
CA LEU A 190 -5.51 -25.70 2.54
C LEU A 190 -5.63 -25.98 4.04
N LYS A 191 -5.81 -27.25 4.42
CA LYS A 191 -5.81 -27.68 5.83
C LYS A 191 -4.50 -27.34 6.53
N GLY A 192 -3.35 -27.63 5.91
CA GLY A 192 -2.03 -27.31 6.46
C GLY A 192 -1.84 -25.81 6.67
N ALA A 193 -2.27 -24.98 5.71
CA ALA A 193 -2.25 -23.54 5.86
C ALA A 193 -3.17 -23.06 7.01
N ARG A 194 -4.38 -23.61 7.15
CA ARG A 194 -5.28 -23.30 8.29
C ARG A 194 -4.66 -23.69 9.63
N GLU A 195 -4.03 -24.85 9.72
CA GLU A 195 -3.33 -25.32 10.92
C GLU A 195 -2.17 -24.40 11.29
N MET A 196 -1.32 -24.01 10.33
CA MET A 196 -0.23 -23.05 10.59
C MET A 196 -0.73 -21.67 11.04
N VAL A 197 -1.86 -21.21 10.51
CA VAL A 197 -2.46 -19.92 10.90
C VAL A 197 -3.03 -19.98 12.32
N ARG A 198 -3.75 -21.06 12.68
CA ARG A 198 -4.46 -21.16 13.97
C ARG A 198 -3.60 -21.72 15.10
N GLU A 199 -2.81 -22.75 14.79
CA GLU A 199 -2.13 -23.61 15.76
C GLU A 199 -0.59 -23.52 15.69
N LEU A 200 -0.05 -22.50 15.00
CA LEU A 200 1.38 -22.26 14.74
C LEU A 200 2.04 -23.24 13.76
N ALA A 201 1.64 -24.51 13.73
CA ALA A 201 2.25 -25.55 12.90
C ALA A 201 1.20 -26.49 12.29
N MET A 202 1.57 -27.13 11.17
CA MET A 202 0.81 -28.29 10.68
C MET A 202 0.94 -29.44 11.67
N SER A 203 -0.12 -30.24 11.79
CA SER A 203 -0.07 -31.52 12.49
C SER A 203 0.79 -32.53 11.72
N ASP A 204 1.36 -33.51 12.43
CA ASP A 204 2.15 -34.59 11.82
C ASP A 204 1.36 -35.34 10.72
N ALA A 205 0.06 -35.55 10.96
CA ALA A 205 -0.83 -36.20 10.00
C ALA A 205 -0.98 -35.38 8.71
N THR A 206 -1.25 -34.08 8.82
CA THR A 206 -1.37 -33.18 7.66
C THR A 206 -0.05 -33.05 6.92
N PHE A 207 1.07 -32.92 7.64
CA PHE A 207 2.40 -32.87 7.03
C PHE A 207 2.71 -34.15 6.25
N ALA A 208 2.44 -35.32 6.85
CA ALA A 208 2.65 -36.61 6.20
C ALA A 208 1.77 -36.79 4.96
N GLU A 209 0.51 -36.36 5.01
CA GLU A 209 -0.43 -36.39 3.88
C GLU A 209 0.08 -35.57 2.69
N ILE A 210 0.46 -34.31 2.91
CA ILE A 210 0.99 -33.44 1.83
C ILE A 210 2.29 -34.02 1.26
N ARG A 211 3.17 -34.55 2.13
CA ARG A 211 4.48 -35.09 1.75
C ARG A 211 4.40 -36.30 0.81
N GLN A 212 3.27 -37.01 0.75
CA GLN A 212 3.07 -38.11 -0.20
C GLN A 212 3.19 -37.66 -1.66
N HIS A 213 2.90 -36.39 -1.94
CA HIS A 213 2.85 -35.84 -3.30
C HIS A 213 3.89 -34.73 -3.56
N LEU A 214 4.60 -34.27 -2.52
CA LEU A 214 5.63 -33.24 -2.63
C LEU A 214 7.02 -33.77 -2.28
N SER A 215 8.03 -33.29 -2.99
CA SER A 215 9.44 -33.48 -2.62
C SER A 215 9.79 -32.66 -1.38
N ASP A 216 10.95 -32.91 -0.78
CA ASP A 216 11.44 -32.10 0.35
C ASP A 216 11.62 -30.63 -0.05
N GLU A 217 12.10 -30.36 -1.28
CA GLU A 217 12.22 -29.00 -1.85
C GLU A 217 10.85 -28.32 -1.90
N HIS A 218 9.82 -28.99 -2.41
CA HIS A 218 8.47 -28.43 -2.50
C HIS A 218 7.80 -28.26 -1.14
N MET A 219 8.09 -29.13 -0.17
CA MET A 219 7.61 -28.98 1.20
C MET A 219 8.22 -27.75 1.88
N VAL A 220 9.52 -27.53 1.72
CA VAL A 220 10.19 -26.32 2.25
C VAL A 220 9.60 -25.06 1.60
N ASP A 221 9.45 -25.06 0.27
CA ASP A 221 8.83 -23.94 -0.45
C ASP A 221 7.40 -23.67 0.03
N LEU A 222 6.58 -24.70 0.25
CA LEU A 222 5.21 -24.57 0.76
C LEU A 222 5.18 -23.97 2.17
N VAL A 223 5.94 -24.53 3.11
CA VAL A 223 5.98 -24.09 4.51
C VAL A 223 6.48 -22.64 4.61
N LEU A 224 7.56 -22.31 3.89
CA LEU A 224 8.09 -20.95 3.85
C LEU A 224 7.12 -19.98 3.19
N THR A 225 6.38 -20.41 2.17
CA THR A 225 5.33 -19.58 1.55
C THR A 225 4.25 -19.25 2.57
N ILE A 226 3.67 -20.25 3.23
CA ILE A 226 2.61 -20.04 4.24
C ILE A 226 3.12 -19.12 5.35
N ALA A 227 4.29 -19.43 5.93
CA ALA A 227 4.89 -18.63 7.00
C ALA A 227 5.18 -17.18 6.57
N PHE A 228 5.69 -16.98 5.35
CA PHE A 228 5.94 -15.65 4.81
C PHE A 228 4.64 -14.85 4.73
N TYR A 229 3.57 -15.40 4.15
CA TYR A 229 2.30 -14.69 4.02
C TYR A 229 1.57 -14.49 5.35
N CYS A 230 1.75 -15.38 6.35
CA CYS A 230 1.34 -15.10 7.73
C CYS A 230 2.04 -13.83 8.26
N GLY A 231 3.32 -13.62 7.91
CA GLY A 231 4.04 -12.38 8.18
C GLY A 231 3.52 -11.20 7.36
N VAL A 232 3.28 -11.37 6.06
CA VAL A 232 2.82 -10.29 5.16
C VAL A 232 1.49 -9.71 5.64
N VAL A 233 0.48 -10.55 5.94
CA VAL A 233 -0.83 -10.06 6.42
C VAL A 233 -0.72 -9.26 7.72
N ARG A 234 0.22 -9.63 8.60
CA ARG A 234 0.50 -8.89 9.85
C ARG A 234 1.17 -7.54 9.57
N VAL A 235 2.07 -7.48 8.58
CA VAL A 235 2.64 -6.20 8.12
C VAL A 235 1.57 -5.31 7.53
N LEU A 236 0.73 -5.83 6.63
CA LEU A 236 -0.37 -5.10 5.98
C LEU A 236 -1.34 -4.51 7.01
N ALA A 237 -1.83 -5.35 7.93
CA ALA A 237 -2.75 -4.93 8.98
C ALA A 237 -2.10 -3.92 9.94
N THR A 238 -0.86 -4.17 10.37
CA THR A 238 -0.14 -3.27 11.29
C THR A 238 0.14 -1.92 10.65
N MET A 239 0.53 -1.89 9.38
CA MET A 239 0.82 -0.65 8.66
C MET A 239 -0.44 0.03 8.13
N LYS A 240 -1.61 -0.60 8.25
CA LYS A 240 -2.89 -0.15 7.70
C LYS A 240 -2.79 0.16 6.20
N ILE A 241 -2.09 -0.70 5.46
CA ILE A 241 -1.90 -0.50 4.02
C ILE A 241 -3.26 -0.55 3.33
N ASP A 242 -3.54 0.50 2.57
CA ASP A 242 -4.76 0.68 1.80
C ASP A 242 -4.71 -0.23 0.58
N ASN A 243 -5.81 -0.96 0.36
CA ASN A 243 -6.02 -1.70 -0.87
C ASN A 243 -6.33 -0.75 -2.02
N GLU A 244 -5.65 -0.92 -3.15
CA GLU A 244 -5.86 -0.09 -4.33
C GLU A 244 -7.29 -0.26 -4.85
N PRO A 245 -7.96 0.82 -5.32
CA PRO A 245 -9.39 0.78 -5.65
C PRO A 245 -9.79 -0.36 -6.60
N TYR A 246 -8.96 -0.66 -7.60
CA TYR A 246 -9.20 -1.72 -8.58
C TYR A 246 -9.19 -3.13 -7.97
N TYR A 247 -8.42 -3.39 -6.91
CA TYR A 247 -8.42 -4.69 -6.25
C TYR A 247 -9.65 -4.89 -5.36
N LYS A 248 -10.30 -3.81 -4.89
CA LYS A 248 -11.51 -3.91 -4.08
C LYS A 248 -12.70 -4.48 -4.85
N GLU A 249 -12.71 -4.40 -6.17
CA GLU A 249 -13.76 -5.02 -7.02
C GLU A 249 -13.87 -6.54 -6.79
N VAL A 250 -12.74 -7.19 -6.46
CA VAL A 250 -12.71 -8.62 -6.13
C VAL A 250 -13.60 -8.96 -4.92
N LEU A 251 -13.73 -8.05 -3.95
CA LEU A 251 -14.55 -8.26 -2.76
C LEU A 251 -16.05 -8.27 -3.08
N GLN A 252 -16.47 -7.74 -4.23
CA GLN A 252 -17.86 -7.87 -4.69
C GLN A 252 -18.17 -9.31 -5.11
N GLN A 253 -17.19 -10.02 -5.68
CA GLN A 253 -17.32 -11.42 -6.08
C GLN A 253 -17.08 -12.37 -4.90
N TYR A 254 -16.13 -12.05 -4.03
CA TYR A 254 -15.73 -12.88 -2.89
C TYR A 254 -15.74 -12.05 -1.60
N PRO A 255 -16.93 -11.79 -1.01
CA PRO A 255 -17.03 -11.00 0.20
C PRO A 255 -16.40 -11.73 1.39
N ILE A 256 -15.45 -11.09 2.07
CA ILE A 256 -14.80 -11.66 3.26
C ILE A 256 -15.70 -11.41 4.49
N PRO A 257 -16.10 -12.45 5.25
CA PRO A 257 -16.98 -12.28 6.41
C PRO A 257 -16.40 -11.39 7.52
N GLY A 258 -17.16 -10.37 7.91
CA GLY A 258 -16.79 -9.44 8.98
C GLY A 258 -15.78 -8.36 8.57
N VAL A 259 -15.69 -8.10 7.27
CA VAL A 259 -14.90 -7.03 6.65
C VAL A 259 -15.87 -6.17 5.84
N ASN A 260 -15.97 -4.87 6.15
CA ASN A 260 -16.90 -3.92 5.54
C ASN A 260 -16.15 -2.74 4.92
#